data_AF-A0A5N6XL53-F1
#
_entry.id   AF-A0A5N6XL53-F1
#
_cell.length_a   1.000
_cell.length_b   1.000
_cell.length_c   1.000
_cell.angle_alpha   90.00
_cell.angle_beta   90.00
_cell.angle_gamma   90.00
#
_symmetry.space_group_name_H-M   'P 1'
#
loop_
_entity.id
_entity.type
_entity.pdbx_description
1 polymer ?
#
loop_
_entity_poly.entity_id
_entity_poly.type
_entity_poly.pdbx_seq_one_letter_code
_entity_poly.pdbx_strand_id
1 'polypeptide(L)'
;MEMESEKGSLSGAGPGPFHLVGLNCELSPNLDWREGPDRVENKTRYAMIDLETYSPKVIESKSSDCALMANLYGSLGELGPVLKITARKRVGHERSFAECIQKGPSAAYGDSWVLSLGGTFDQVRKNVLPYHAGLSTRK
;
A
#
# COMPACT_ATOMS: atom_id res chain seq x y z
N MET A 1 17.02 4.00 1.38
CA MET A 1 16.22 4.83 0.46
C MET A 1 16.84 6.21 0.56
N GLU A 2 17.58 6.65 -0.45
CA GLU A 2 18.12 8.02 -0.47
C GLU A 2 16.99 8.94 -0.92
N MET A 3 16.15 9.35 0.02
CA MET A 3 15.08 10.30 -0.23
C MET A 3 15.55 11.69 0.21
N GLU A 4 15.24 12.70 -0.60
CA GLU A 4 15.50 14.08 -0.23
C GLU A 4 14.66 14.47 1.01
N SER A 5 15.23 15.28 1.91
CA SER A 5 14.50 15.77 3.08
C SER A 5 13.36 16.70 2.68
N GLU A 6 13.60 17.55 1.69
CA GLU A 6 12.69 18.64 1.32
C GLU A 6 11.43 18.16 0.59
N LYS A 7 11.52 17.08 -0.18
CA LYS A 7 10.38 16.57 -0.94
C LYS A 7 10.40 15.06 -1.08
N GLY A 8 9.21 14.48 -1.13
CA GLY A 8 9.07 13.06 -1.37
C GLY A 8 7.63 12.60 -1.27
N SER A 9 7.45 11.32 -1.59
CA SER A 9 6.19 10.60 -1.57
C SER A 9 6.42 9.21 -1.03
N LEU A 10 5.53 8.74 -0.17
CA LEU A 10 5.49 7.39 0.38
C LEU A 10 4.12 6.76 0.14
N SER A 11 4.12 5.54 -0.37
CA SER A 11 2.92 4.73 -0.50
C SER A 11 3.21 3.29 -0.11
N GLY A 12 2.21 2.53 0.31
CA GLY A 12 2.45 1.13 0.64
C GLY A 12 1.30 0.42 1.32
N ALA A 13 1.65 -0.51 2.21
CA ALA A 13 0.70 -1.25 3.03
C ALA A 13 1.33 -1.64 4.37
N GLY A 14 0.49 -1.77 5.39
CA GLY A 14 0.89 -2.27 6.71
C GLY A 14 -0.28 -2.26 7.68
N PRO A 15 -0.11 -2.75 8.92
CA PRO A 15 -1.10 -2.55 9.97
C PRO A 15 -1.23 -1.07 10.39
N GLY A 16 -2.48 -0.64 10.57
CA GLY A 16 -2.81 0.70 11.02
C GLY A 16 -2.59 0.88 12.52
N PRO A 17 -2.55 2.15 12.99
CA PRO A 17 -2.16 2.50 14.36
C PRO A 17 -3.24 2.11 15.37
N PHE A 18 -3.25 0.84 15.79
CA PHE A 18 -4.23 0.33 16.77
C PHE A 18 -4.22 1.11 18.09
N HIS A 19 -3.11 1.75 18.45
CA HIS A 19 -2.99 2.57 19.66
C HIS A 19 -3.79 3.88 19.57
N LEU A 20 -4.08 4.35 18.35
CA LEU A 20 -4.93 5.52 18.11
C LEU A 20 -6.37 5.12 17.77
N VAL A 21 -6.54 4.06 16.96
CA VAL A 21 -7.86 3.60 16.49
C VAL A 21 -8.59 2.78 17.55
N GLY A 22 -7.87 2.17 18.50
CA GLY A 22 -8.42 1.28 19.53
C GLY A 22 -8.73 -0.15 19.05
N LEU A 23 -8.54 -0.41 17.74
CA LEU A 23 -8.81 -1.68 17.08
C LEU A 23 -7.73 -1.95 16.03
N ASN A 24 -7.52 -3.23 15.71
CA ASN A 24 -6.70 -3.59 14.56
C ASN A 24 -7.35 -3.08 13.27
N CYS A 25 -6.52 -2.57 12.37
CA CYS A 25 -6.94 -2.06 11.07
C CYS A 25 -5.82 -2.27 10.05
N GLU A 26 -6.18 -2.31 8.78
CA GLU A 26 -5.27 -2.42 7.64
C GLU A 26 -4.99 -1.02 7.08
N LEU A 27 -3.74 -0.60 6.98
CA LEU A 27 -3.30 0.72 6.54
C LEU A 27 -2.93 0.71 5.06
N SER A 28 -3.31 1.78 4.36
CA SER A 28 -2.86 2.14 3.02
C SER A 28 -2.17 3.52 3.11
N PRO A 29 -0.87 3.56 3.47
CA PRO A 29 -0.07 4.78 3.50
C PRO A 29 -0.11 5.51 2.16
N ASN A 30 -0.31 6.82 2.22
CA ASN A 30 -0.18 7.73 1.10
C ASN A 30 0.18 9.12 1.65
N LEU A 31 1.47 9.44 1.62
CA LEU A 31 2.05 10.65 2.22
C LEU A 31 2.86 11.37 1.14
N ASP A 32 2.71 12.69 1.07
CA ASP A 32 3.50 13.56 0.20
C ASP A 32 4.03 14.76 1.00
N TRP A 33 5.22 15.27 0.67
CA TRP A 33 5.75 16.52 1.25
C TRP A 33 6.57 17.28 0.22
N ARG A 34 6.61 18.63 0.34
CA ARG A 34 7.34 19.52 -0.58
C ARG A 34 8.19 20.61 0.09
N GLU A 35 8.17 20.69 1.41
CA GLU A 35 8.89 21.69 2.22
C GLU A 35 9.40 21.06 3.51
N GLY A 36 9.97 19.86 3.39
CA GLY A 36 10.43 19.08 4.54
C GLY A 36 9.36 18.17 5.15
N PRO A 37 9.77 17.26 6.06
CA PRO A 37 8.90 16.26 6.67
C PRO A 37 7.90 16.83 7.69
N ASP A 38 8.01 18.11 8.04
CA ASP A 38 7.07 18.77 8.96
C ASP A 38 5.77 19.22 8.25
N ARG A 39 5.76 19.25 6.92
CA ARG A 39 4.63 19.68 6.08
C ARG A 39 4.15 18.53 5.19
N VAL A 40 3.67 17.47 5.84
CA VAL A 40 3.17 16.27 5.17
C VAL A 40 1.70 16.43 4.82
N GLU A 41 1.38 16.28 3.54
CA GLU A 41 0.04 16.01 3.07
C GLU A 41 -0.26 14.52 3.28
N ASN A 42 -1.14 14.22 4.23
CA ASN A 42 -1.51 12.86 4.57
C ASN A 42 -2.83 12.47 3.90
N LYS A 43 -2.76 11.56 2.92
CA LYS A 43 -3.90 10.92 2.25
C LYS A 43 -4.05 9.45 2.63
N THR A 44 -3.36 9.02 3.69
CA THR A 44 -3.41 7.65 4.21
C THR A 44 -4.83 7.29 4.60
N ARG A 45 -5.22 6.05 4.29
CA ARG A 45 -6.49 5.48 4.73
C ARG A 45 -6.25 4.20 5.50
N TYR A 46 -7.19 3.83 6.36
CA TYR A 46 -7.22 2.51 6.94
C TYR A 46 -8.58 1.85 6.74
N ALA A 47 -8.56 0.53 6.60
CA ALA A 47 -9.73 -0.33 6.56
C ALA A 47 -9.87 -1.08 7.89
N MET A 48 -11.10 -1.15 8.40
CA MET A 48 -11.41 -1.86 9.64
C MET A 48 -12.79 -2.51 9.54
N ILE A 49 -13.09 -3.40 10.48
CA ILE A 49 -14.45 -3.94 10.63
C ILE A 49 -15.24 -3.04 11.57
N ASP A 50 -16.39 -2.57 11.10
CA ASP A 50 -17.37 -1.88 11.92
C ASP A 50 -18.02 -2.88 12.88
N LEU A 51 -17.99 -2.60 14.19
CA LEU A 51 -18.42 -3.55 15.22
C LEU A 51 -19.94 -3.71 15.32
N GLU A 52 -20.71 -2.76 14.80
CA GLU A 52 -22.17 -2.81 14.84
C GLU A 52 -22.71 -3.60 13.64
N THR A 53 -22.18 -3.31 12.46
CA THR A 53 -22.64 -3.89 11.19
C THR A 53 -21.85 -5.11 10.76
N TYR A 54 -20.70 -5.39 11.39
CA TYR A 54 -19.73 -6.42 10.99
C TYR A 54 -19.29 -6.29 9.52
N SER A 55 -19.32 -5.07 8.98
CA SER A 55 -18.97 -4.77 7.60
C SER A 55 -17.65 -4.01 7.52
N PRO A 56 -16.88 -4.12 6.41
CA PRO A 56 -15.67 -3.33 6.25
C PRO A 56 -16.01 -1.86 6.04
N LYS A 57 -15.24 -1.00 6.70
CA LYS A 57 -15.30 0.44 6.57
C LYS A 57 -13.90 0.99 6.29
N VAL A 58 -13.83 1.97 5.40
CA VAL A 58 -12.59 2.70 5.09
C VAL A 58 -12.69 4.10 5.66
N ILE A 59 -11.64 4.54 6.35
CA ILE A 59 -11.58 5.84 7.04
C ILE A 59 -10.26 6.52 6.68
N GLU A 60 -10.30 7.85 6.55
CA GLU A 60 -9.09 8.66 6.38
C GLU A 60 -8.30 8.73 7.70
N SER A 61 -6.99 8.52 7.61
CA SER A 61 -6.12 8.61 8.78
C SER A 61 -5.79 10.07 9.07
N LYS A 62 -6.00 10.48 10.32
CA LYS A 62 -5.57 11.79 10.82
C LYS A 62 -4.13 11.80 11.33
N SER A 63 -3.47 10.63 11.32
CA SER A 63 -2.09 10.43 11.78
C SER A 63 -1.26 9.76 10.71
N SER A 64 0.05 10.03 10.70
CA SER A 64 1.05 9.31 9.90
C SER A 64 1.57 8.05 10.59
N ASP A 65 1.09 7.75 11.81
CA ASP A 65 1.47 6.54 12.55
C ASP A 65 1.07 5.25 11.82
N CYS A 66 1.90 4.23 11.99
CA CYS A 66 1.59 2.84 11.67
C CYS A 66 1.86 1.97 12.91
N ALA A 67 1.49 0.70 12.85
CA ALA A 67 1.82 -0.27 13.89
C ALA A 67 2.59 -1.46 13.31
N LEU A 68 3.37 -2.14 14.15
CA LEU A 68 4.09 -3.41 13.90
C LEU A 68 5.10 -3.41 12.74
N MET A 69 4.65 -3.25 11.49
CA MET A 69 5.49 -3.28 10.28
C MET A 69 4.85 -2.48 9.13
N ALA A 70 5.67 -2.05 8.18
CA ALA A 70 5.17 -1.42 6.96
C ALA A 70 6.06 -1.77 5.76
N ASN A 71 5.43 -2.08 4.63
CA ASN A 71 6.09 -2.23 3.35
C ASN A 71 5.81 -0.98 2.54
N LEU A 72 6.85 -0.16 2.33
CA LEU A 72 6.73 1.16 1.73
C LEU A 72 7.54 1.27 0.44
N TYR A 73 6.96 1.95 -0.53
CA TYR A 73 7.62 2.48 -1.71
C TYR A 73 7.77 3.99 -1.54
N GLY A 74 9.00 4.49 -1.72
CA GLY A 74 9.32 5.91 -1.63
C GLY A 74 9.92 6.43 -2.93
N SER A 75 9.54 7.66 -3.29
CA SER A 75 10.05 8.38 -4.46
C SER A 75 10.03 9.89 -4.22
N LEU A 76 10.53 10.68 -5.18
CA LEU A 76 10.40 12.15 -5.13
C LEU A 76 8.96 12.65 -5.41
N GLY A 77 8.03 11.76 -5.80
CA GLY A 77 6.67 12.15 -6.17
C GLY A 77 6.58 12.97 -7.46
N GLU A 78 7.63 12.95 -8.28
CA GLU A 78 7.71 13.72 -9.51
C GLU A 78 7.09 12.98 -10.71
N LEU A 79 6.70 13.77 -11.71
CA LEU A 79 6.29 13.23 -13.00
C LEU A 79 7.51 12.67 -13.74
N GLY A 80 7.32 11.57 -14.45
CA GLY A 80 8.38 10.97 -15.26
C GLY A 80 7.96 9.68 -15.95
N PRO A 81 8.87 9.04 -16.69
CA PRO A 81 8.64 7.73 -17.25
C PRO A 81 8.34 6.70 -16.16
N VAL A 82 7.29 5.91 -16.37
CA VAL A 82 6.90 4.81 -15.48
C VAL A 82 6.69 3.54 -16.27
N LEU A 83 6.91 2.38 -15.63
CA LEU A 83 6.55 1.10 -16.21
C LEU A 83 5.03 0.91 -16.13
N LYS A 84 4.34 1.20 -17.24
CA LYS A 84 2.89 0.98 -17.34
C LYS A 84 2.60 -0.47 -17.72
N ILE A 85 2.05 -1.24 -16.78
CA ILE A 85 1.60 -2.61 -17.03
C ILE A 85 0.08 -2.61 -17.16
N THR A 86 -0.42 -3.07 -18.31
CA THR A 86 -1.86 -3.27 -18.53
C THR A 86 -2.15 -4.75 -18.73
N ALA A 87 -2.99 -5.32 -17.89
CA ALA A 87 -3.42 -6.70 -18.00
C ALA A 87 -4.95 -6.80 -17.96
N ARG A 88 -5.50 -7.73 -18.74
CA ARG A 88 -6.94 -8.02 -18.76
C ARG A 88 -7.14 -9.52 -18.82
N LYS A 89 -8.12 -10.02 -18.06
CA LYS A 89 -8.56 -11.43 -18.02
C LYS A 89 -7.39 -12.37 -17.67
N ARG A 90 -7.29 -12.77 -16.40
CA ARG A 90 -6.28 -13.75 -15.96
C ARG A 90 -6.46 -15.06 -16.73
N VAL A 91 -5.37 -15.54 -17.33
CA VAL A 91 -5.26 -16.85 -18.00
C VAL A 91 -4.23 -17.76 -17.32
N GLY A 92 -3.33 -17.21 -16.50
CA GLY A 92 -2.33 -17.95 -15.74
C GLY A 92 -2.83 -18.48 -14.40
N HIS A 93 -1.96 -19.22 -13.71
CA HIS A 93 -2.23 -19.86 -12.42
C HIS A 93 -1.87 -19.00 -11.21
N GLU A 94 -1.28 -17.82 -11.44
CA GLU A 94 -0.87 -16.88 -10.41
C GLU A 94 -2.07 -16.36 -9.60
N ARG A 95 -1.90 -16.28 -8.27
CA ARG A 95 -3.01 -15.95 -7.37
C ARG A 95 -3.42 -14.49 -7.49
N SER A 96 -2.49 -13.61 -7.81
CA SER A 96 -2.72 -12.17 -7.92
C SER A 96 -1.92 -11.51 -9.05
N PHE A 97 -2.32 -10.29 -9.40
CA PHE A 97 -1.59 -9.45 -10.35
C PHE A 97 -0.16 -9.15 -9.86
N ALA A 98 0.01 -8.85 -8.57
CA ALA A 98 1.31 -8.60 -7.96
C ALA A 98 2.22 -9.84 -7.98
N GLU A 99 1.70 -11.04 -7.70
CA GLU A 99 2.47 -12.29 -7.81
C GLU A 99 2.97 -12.51 -9.25
N CYS A 100 2.12 -12.27 -10.24
CA CYS A 100 2.49 -12.37 -11.64
C CYS A 100 3.60 -11.38 -12.02
N ILE A 101 3.49 -10.13 -11.57
CA ILE A 101 4.56 -9.14 -11.78
C ILE A 101 5.85 -9.57 -11.12
N GLN A 102 5.83 -10.11 -9.90
CA GLN A 102 7.03 -10.54 -9.20
C GLN A 102 7.76 -11.69 -9.93
N LYS A 103 7.00 -12.68 -10.45
CA LYS A 103 7.59 -13.84 -11.14
C LYS A 103 8.32 -13.49 -12.45
N GLY A 104 7.86 -12.45 -13.15
CA GLY A 104 8.46 -12.05 -14.43
C GLY A 104 9.96 -11.71 -14.33
N PRO A 105 10.34 -10.73 -13.51
CA PRO A 105 11.73 -10.41 -13.24
C PRO A 105 12.51 -11.57 -12.62
N SER A 106 11.93 -12.33 -11.68
CA SER A 106 12.63 -13.50 -11.11
C SER A 106 13.02 -14.51 -12.20
N ALA A 107 12.14 -14.76 -13.18
CA ALA A 107 12.45 -15.64 -14.30
C ALA A 107 13.49 -15.04 -15.26
N ALA A 108 13.50 -13.72 -15.45
CA ALA A 108 14.40 -13.04 -16.38
C ALA A 108 15.82 -12.84 -15.83
N TYR A 109 15.95 -12.57 -14.53
CA TYR A 109 17.22 -12.16 -13.91
C TYR A 109 17.79 -13.19 -12.91
N GLY A 110 17.00 -14.19 -12.51
CA GLY A 110 17.39 -15.20 -11.53
C GLY A 110 17.80 -14.60 -10.18
N ASP A 111 18.57 -15.37 -9.40
CA ASP A 111 18.97 -14.98 -8.04
C ASP A 111 20.16 -14.01 -7.99
N SER A 112 20.72 -13.65 -9.15
CA SER A 112 21.88 -12.74 -9.23
C SER A 112 21.51 -11.28 -9.03
N TRP A 113 20.22 -10.93 -9.08
CA TRP A 113 19.71 -9.58 -8.94
C TRP A 113 18.58 -9.51 -7.94
N VAL A 114 18.67 -8.56 -7.00
CA VAL A 114 17.54 -8.19 -6.15
C VAL A 114 16.80 -7.04 -6.82
N LEU A 115 15.62 -7.32 -7.37
CA LEU A 115 14.74 -6.30 -7.93
C LEU A 115 13.65 -5.93 -6.92
N SER A 116 13.52 -4.64 -6.62
CA SER A 116 12.39 -4.08 -5.87
C SER A 116 11.51 -3.27 -6.82
N LEU A 117 10.20 -3.50 -6.74
CA LEU A 117 9.19 -2.75 -7.48
C LEU A 117 8.17 -2.18 -6.50
N GLY A 118 7.73 -0.96 -6.74
CA GLY A 118 6.66 -0.31 -6.00
C GLY A 118 5.92 0.70 -6.89
N GLY A 119 4.77 1.14 -6.41
CA GLY A 119 3.86 2.01 -7.15
C GLY A 119 2.41 1.66 -6.86
N THR A 120 1.53 2.06 -7.76
CA THR A 120 0.09 1.83 -7.65
C THR A 120 -0.45 1.12 -8.89
N PHE A 121 -1.55 0.40 -8.73
CA PHE A 121 -2.33 -0.12 -9.85
C PHE A 121 -3.81 0.02 -9.54
N ASP A 122 -4.57 0.40 -10.56
CA ASP A 122 -6.01 0.57 -10.45
C ASP A 122 -6.75 -0.61 -11.05
N GLN A 123 -7.81 -1.04 -10.39
CA GLN A 123 -8.73 -2.01 -10.96
C GLN A 123 -9.76 -1.31 -11.85
N VAL A 124 -9.53 -1.31 -13.16
CA VAL A 124 -10.37 -0.61 -14.15
C VAL A 124 -11.76 -1.23 -14.33
N ARG A 125 -12.02 -2.44 -13.80
CA ARG A 125 -13.33 -3.10 -13.85
C ARG A 125 -13.76 -3.58 -12.46
N LYS A 126 -15.04 -3.41 -12.13
CA LYS A 126 -15.68 -3.92 -10.91
C LYS A 126 -15.76 -5.45 -10.93
N ASN A 127 -14.66 -6.11 -10.60
CA ASN A 127 -14.65 -7.52 -10.22
C ASN A 127 -14.35 -7.60 -8.72
N VAL A 128 -15.01 -8.52 -8.02
CA VAL A 128 -14.77 -8.74 -6.59
C VAL A 128 -13.36 -9.27 -6.38
N LEU A 129 -12.57 -8.57 -5.58
CA LEU A 129 -11.28 -9.05 -5.08
C LEU A 129 -11.49 -9.58 -3.67
N PRO A 130 -10.97 -10.78 -3.33
CA PRO A 130 -10.95 -11.22 -1.95
C PRO A 130 -10.02 -10.29 -1.15
N TYR A 131 -10.48 -9.88 0.03
CA TYR A 131 -9.71 -9.12 1.01
C TYR A 131 -9.90 -9.73 2.39
N HIS A 132 -8.97 -9.45 3.29
CA HIS A 132 -9.05 -9.83 4.70
C HIS A 132 -8.86 -8.56 5.53
N ALA A 133 -9.62 -8.44 6.61
CA ALA A 133 -9.41 -7.42 7.64
C ALA A 133 -9.55 -8.13 9.00
N GLY A 134 -8.50 -8.06 9.81
CA GLY A 134 -8.48 -8.73 11.11
C GLY A 134 -9.31 -7.99 12.15
N LEU A 135 -10.26 -8.68 12.79
CA LEU A 135 -10.94 -8.18 13.98
C LEU A 135 -10.29 -8.79 15.22
N SER A 136 -9.64 -7.94 16.02
CA SER A 136 -9.16 -8.31 17.36
C SER A 136 -9.59 -7.24 18.33
N THR A 137 -10.49 -7.58 19.24
CA THR A 137 -10.81 -6.74 20.38
C THR A 137 -9.81 -7.04 21.49
N ARG A 138 -9.21 -6.01 22.09
CA ARG A 138 -8.48 -6.21 23.34
C ARG A 138 -9.52 -6.61 24.40
N LYS A 139 -9.33 -7.77 25.02
CA LYS A 139 -10.00 -8.12 26.28
C LYS A 139 -9.40 -7.31 27.42
#